data_AF-A0A948IP16-F1
#
_entry.id   AF-A0A948IP16-F1
#
_cell.length_a   1.000
_cell.length_b   1.000
_cell.length_c   1.000
_cell.angle_alpha   90.00
_cell.angle_beta   90.00
_cell.angle_gamma   90.00
#
_symmetry.space_group_name_H-M   'P 1'
#
loop_
_entity.id
_entity.type
_entity.pdbx_description
1 polymer ?
#
loop_
_entity_poly.entity_id
_entity_poly.type
_entity_poly.pdbx_seq_one_letter_code
_entity_poly.pdbx_strand_id
1 'polypeptide(L)' 'MRFAAKTASWSLVHMIVAIAVAYALTQNWRAALAVGLIEPIFQTIAFALHERAWA' A
#
# COMPACT_ATOMS: atom_id res chain seq x y z
N MET A 1 -0.46 -18.41 -14.67
CA MET A 1 0.61 -18.34 -13.65
C MET A 1 1.40 -17.02 -13.69
N ARG A 2 1.79 -16.48 -14.86
CA ARG A 2 2.59 -15.23 -14.94
C ARG A 2 1.91 -13.96 -14.39
N PHE A 3 0.59 -13.82 -14.54
CA PHE A 3 -0.14 -12.64 -14.06
C PHE A 3 -0.13 -12.52 -12.54
N ALA A 4 -0.52 -13.57 -11.82
CA ALA A 4 -0.52 -13.58 -10.35
C ALA A 4 0.88 -13.31 -9.77
N ALA A 5 1.92 -13.91 -10.36
CA ALA A 5 3.30 -13.65 -9.96
C ALA A 5 3.71 -12.18 -10.18
N LYS A 6 3.33 -11.58 -11.31
CA LYS A 6 3.58 -10.16 -11.60
C LYS A 6 2.84 -9.24 -10.63
N THR A 7 1.59 -9.52 -10.33
CA THR A 7 0.79 -8.74 -9.36
C THR A 7 1.39 -8.83 -7.97
N ALA A 8 1.78 -10.04 -7.54
CA ALA A 8 2.44 -10.25 -6.25
C ALA A 8 3.78 -9.53 -6.19
N SER A 9 4.63 -9.64 -7.22
CA SER A 9 5.94 -8.97 -7.26
C SER A 9 5.78 -7.45 -7.22
N TRP A 10 4.79 -6.90 -7.92
CA TRP A 10 4.52 -5.46 -7.91
C TRP A 10 4.00 -4.97 -6.55
N SER A 11 3.14 -5.76 -5.90
CA SER A 11 2.63 -5.46 -4.56
C SER A 11 3.75 -5.44 -3.52
N LEU A 12 4.72 -6.36 -3.63
CA LEU A 12 5.91 -6.38 -2.77
C LEU A 12 6.79 -5.15 -2.96
N VAL A 13 7.03 -4.72 -4.21
CA VAL A 13 7.79 -3.50 -4.50
C VAL A 13 7.11 -2.29 -3.87
N HIS A 14 5.79 -2.16 -4.03
CA HIS A 14 5.03 -1.08 -3.41
C HIS A 14 5.17 -1.08 -1.88
N MET A 15 4.99 -2.25 -1.24
CA MET A 15 5.13 -2.42 0.21
C MET A 15 6.52 -1.97 0.71
N ILE A 16 7.59 -2.40 0.02
CA ILE A 16 8.96 -2.03 0.37
C ILE A 16 9.15 -0.52 0.28
N VAL A 17 8.69 0.11 -0.80
CA VAL A 17 8.83 1.57 -1.00
C VAL A 17 8.03 2.33 0.06
N ALA A 18 6.78 1.93 0.34
CA ALA A 18 5.94 2.58 1.35
C ALA A 18 6.58 2.52 2.74
N ILE A 19 7.05 1.35 3.17
CA ILE A 19 7.73 1.18 4.47
C ILE A 19 9.04 1.98 4.50
N ALA A 20 9.84 1.94 3.42
CA ALA A 20 11.12 2.64 3.37
C ALA A 20 10.94 4.16 3.48
N VAL A 21 9.98 4.73 2.75
CA VAL A 21 9.67 6.17 2.81
C VAL A 21 9.10 6.53 4.19
N ALA A 22 8.16 5.76 4.71
CA ALA A 22 7.58 6.01 6.04
C ALA A 22 8.65 5.94 7.14
N TYR A 23 9.58 4.98 7.06
CA TYR A 23 10.69 4.89 8.00
C TYR A 23 11.67 6.06 7.84
N ALA A 24 12.02 6.44 6.61
CA ALA A 24 12.91 7.57 6.35
C ALA A 24 12.38 8.87 6.99
N LEU A 25 11.06 9.08 6.95
CA LEU A 25 10.42 10.28 7.52
C LEU A 25 10.23 10.20 9.04
N THR A 26 9.89 9.03 9.57
CA THR A 26 9.48 8.89 10.99
C THR A 26 10.59 8.39 11.90
N GLN A 27 11.64 7.77 11.33
CA GLN A 27 12.66 7.00 12.04
C GLN A 27 12.07 5.96 13.02
N ASN A 28 10.84 5.49 12.76
CA ASN A 28 10.10 4.59 13.63
C ASN A 28 9.57 3.39 12.84
N TRP A 29 10.14 2.21 13.10
CA TRP A 29 9.77 0.96 12.43
C TRP A 29 8.32 0.53 12.68
N ARG A 30 7.77 0.77 13.88
CA ARG A 30 6.38 0.40 14.17
C ARG A 30 5.40 1.21 13.34
N ALA A 31 5.65 2.52 13.23
CA ALA A 31 4.83 3.40 12.40
C ALA A 31 4.96 3.04 10.91
N ALA A 32 6.19 2.83 10.42
CA ALA A 32 6.44 2.51 9.02
C ALA A 32 5.77 1.19 8.58
N LEU A 33 5.85 0.14 9.41
CA LEU A 33 5.19 -1.14 9.15
C LEU A 33 3.67 -1.02 9.22
N ALA A 34 3.15 -0.28 10.20
CA ALA A 34 1.71 -0.03 10.29
C ALA A 34 1.19 0.69 9.05
N VAL A 35 1.86 1.75 8.59
CA VAL A 35 1.48 2.48 7.38
C VAL A 35 1.52 1.57 6.16
N GLY A 36 2.63 0.86 5.92
CA GLY A 36 2.78 0.00 4.74
C GLY A 36 1.71 -1.10 4.63
N LEU A 37 1.26 -1.67 5.77
CA LEU A 37 0.26 -2.74 5.77
C LEU A 37 -1.19 -2.24 5.76
N ILE A 38 -1.46 -1.10 6.41
CA ILE A 38 -2.81 -0.59 6.62
C ILE A 38 -3.27 0.27 5.45
N GLU A 39 -2.38 1.07 4.87
CA GLU A 39 -2.69 1.99 3.77
C GLU A 39 -3.42 1.31 2.59
N PRO A 40 -3.01 0.12 2.09
CA PRO A 40 -3.65 -0.50 0.92
C PRO A 40 -5.12 -0.89 1.16
N ILE A 41 -5.47 -1.17 2.43
CA ILE A 41 -6.84 -1.49 2.83
C ILE A 41 -7.71 -0.23 2.68
N PHE A 42 -7.24 0.88 3.24
CA PHE A 42 -7.95 2.15 3.14
C PHE A 42 -7.94 2.70 1.72
N GLN A 43 -6.87 2.50 0.95
CA GLN A 43 -6.78 2.82 -0.48
C GLN A 43 -7.92 2.13 -1.26
N THR A 44 -8.16 0.85 -0.98
CA THR A 44 -9.24 0.09 -1.61
C THR A 44 -10.62 0.64 -1.25
N ILE A 45 -10.84 0.98 0.03
CA ILE A 45 -12.09 1.59 0.50
C ILE A 45 -12.29 2.97 -0.14
N ALA A 46 -11.26 3.81 -0.15
CA ALA A 46 -11.28 5.14 -0.74
C ALA A 46 -11.57 5.06 -2.24
N PHE A 47 -10.96 4.12 -2.95
CA PHE A 47 -11.26 3.87 -4.37
C PHE A 47 -12.73 3.49 -4.60
N ALA A 48 -13.29 2.59 -3.78
CA ALA A 48 -14.70 2.21 -3.90
C ALA A 48 -15.66 3.38 -3.61
N LEU A 49 -15.34 4.24 -2.64
CA LEU A 49 -16.13 5.45 -2.36
C LEU A 49 -16.00 6.49 -3.49
N HIS A 50 -14.80 6.67 -4.03
CA HIS A 50 -14.53 7.58 -5.15
C HIS A 50 -15.37 7.19 -6.38
N GLU A 51 -15.35 5.92 -6.77
CA GLU A 51 -16.16 5.40 -7.88
C GLU A 51 -17.65 5.68 -7.67
N ARG A 52 -18.16 5.52 -6.44
CA ARG A 52 -19.57 5.79 -6.12
C ARG A 52 -19.93 7.26 -6.13
N ALA A 53 -18.99 8.14 -5.77
CA ALA A 53 -19.23 9.59 -5.77
C ALA A 53 -19.22 10.19 -7.18
N TRP A 54 -18.55 9.52 -8.14
CA TRP A 54 -18.41 9.96 -9.53
C TRP A 54 -19.33 9.23 -10.53
N ALA A 55 -20.16 8.31 -10.05
CA ALA A 55 -21.23 7.66 -10.80
C ALA A 55 -22.52 8.49 -10.77
#